data_AF-K1ZDH3-F1
#
_entry.id   AF-K1ZDH3-F1
#
_cell.length_a   1.000
_cell.length_b   1.000
_cell.length_c   1.000
_cell.angle_alpha   90.00
_cell.angle_beta   90.00
_cell.angle_gamma   90.00
#
_symmetry.space_group_name_H-M   'P 1'
#
loop_
_entity.id
_entity.type
_entity.pdbx_description
1 polymer ?
#
loop_
_entity_poly.entity_id
_entity_poly.type
_entity_poly.pdbx_seq_one_letter_code
_entity_poly.pdbx_strand_id
1 'polypeptide(L)'
;MELLLAGAWLHDLVRICDFTVWHPENFPDKHDLQHHEKWEQIRSKYSGKSHEEAAYEILSEMGERDLAHLIKSHKFANILNAHPFKNWEEKILYYADKRVENDKIVYLQKRLEGGAKRNADTEEKKALTAKIWPKIFELEKEVCEKAGVEPGNIV
;
A
#
# COMPACT_ATOMS: atom_id res chain seq x y z
N MET A 1 16.53 -8.29 -5.61
CA MET A 1 16.26 -6.95 -6.20
C MET A 1 15.07 -7.00 -7.17
N GLU A 2 15.01 -7.95 -8.11
CA GLU A 2 13.88 -8.07 -9.06
C GLU A 2 12.50 -8.20 -8.38
N LEU A 3 12.38 -9.07 -7.37
CA LEU A 3 11.11 -9.26 -6.63
C LEU A 3 10.62 -7.98 -5.95
N LEU A 4 11.54 -7.19 -5.37
CA LEU A 4 11.20 -5.93 -4.71
C LEU A 4 10.66 -4.90 -5.71
N LEU A 5 11.28 -4.80 -6.89
CA LEU A 5 10.83 -3.90 -7.95
C LEU A 5 9.46 -4.33 -8.49
N ALA A 6 9.25 -5.63 -8.70
CA ALA A 6 7.95 -6.16 -9.08
C ALA A 6 6.88 -5.85 -8.01
N GLY A 7 7.22 -6.02 -6.73
CA GLY A 7 6.36 -5.64 -5.61
C GLY A 7 6.02 -4.15 -5.62
N ALA A 8 7.00 -3.28 -5.86
CA ALA A 8 6.78 -1.85 -5.94
C ALA A 8 5.84 -1.45 -7.09
N TRP A 9 5.97 -2.07 -8.27
CA TRP A 9 5.08 -1.80 -9.41
C TRP A 9 3.65 -2.33 -9.21
N LEU A 10 3.50 -3.42 -8.46
CA LEU A 10 2.25 -4.18 -8.39
C LEU A 10 1.54 -4.10 -7.03
N HIS A 11 2.09 -3.41 -6.03
CA HIS A 11 1.51 -3.42 -4.68
C HIS A 11 0.04 -2.96 -4.66
N ASP A 12 -0.31 -2.00 -5.50
CA ASP A 12 -1.67 -1.47 -5.66
C ASP A 12 -2.44 -2.08 -6.85
N LEU A 13 -2.01 -3.24 -7.39
CA LEU A 13 -2.55 -3.87 -8.61
C LEU A 13 -4.09 -3.92 -8.67
N VAL A 14 -4.75 -4.17 -7.54
CA VAL A 14 -6.22 -4.27 -7.44
C VAL A 14 -6.82 -3.23 -6.52
N ARG A 15 -6.26 -2.02 -6.51
CA ARG A 15 -6.74 -0.87 -5.72
C ARG A 15 -8.23 -0.57 -5.91
N ILE A 16 -8.78 -0.93 -7.06
CA ILE A 16 -10.23 -0.85 -7.36
C ILE A 16 -11.13 -1.56 -6.33
N CYS A 17 -10.61 -2.56 -5.61
CA CYS A 17 -11.31 -3.25 -4.53
C CYS A 17 -11.59 -2.34 -3.31
N ASP A 18 -10.74 -1.35 -3.07
CA ASP A 18 -10.87 -0.45 -1.92
C ASP A 18 -11.82 0.73 -2.18
N PHE A 19 -12.24 0.94 -3.43
CA PHE A 19 -13.07 2.08 -3.78
C PHE A 19 -14.49 1.91 -3.22
N THR A 20 -14.81 2.73 -2.21
CA THR A 20 -16.13 2.81 -1.58
C THR A 20 -17.16 3.46 -2.50
N VAL A 21 -16.71 4.33 -3.39
CA VAL A 21 -17.51 4.99 -4.41
C VAL A 21 -16.95 4.61 -5.78
N TRP A 22 -17.79 4.05 -6.65
CA TRP A 22 -17.41 3.58 -7.99
C TRP A 22 -18.08 4.44 -9.04
N HIS A 23 -17.34 5.41 -9.55
CA HIS A 23 -17.74 6.29 -10.64
C HIS A 23 -16.63 6.31 -11.71
N PRO A 24 -16.47 5.23 -12.49
CA PRO A 24 -15.42 5.14 -13.49
C PRO A 24 -15.54 6.22 -14.58
N GLU A 25 -16.73 6.80 -14.76
CA GLU A 25 -16.98 7.97 -15.61
C GLU A 25 -16.21 9.23 -15.18
N ASN A 26 -15.76 9.29 -13.92
CA ASN A 26 -14.99 10.41 -13.38
C ASN A 26 -13.47 10.21 -13.52
N PHE A 27 -13.02 9.08 -14.08
CA PHE A 27 -11.59 8.85 -14.24
C PHE A 27 -11.03 9.76 -15.35
N PRO A 28 -9.83 10.32 -15.15
CA PRO A 28 -9.24 11.26 -16.11
C PRO A 28 -8.88 10.59 -17.44
N ASP A 29 -8.61 9.29 -17.40
CA ASP A 29 -8.28 8.49 -18.56
C ASP A 29 -9.53 7.93 -19.24
N LYS A 30 -9.51 7.90 -20.57
CA LYS A 30 -10.58 7.27 -21.34
C LYS A 30 -10.41 5.76 -21.30
N HIS A 31 -11.33 5.09 -20.63
CA HIS A 31 -11.43 3.64 -20.63
C HIS A 31 -12.64 3.20 -21.46
N ASP A 32 -12.54 2.06 -22.14
CA ASP A 32 -13.68 1.46 -22.82
C ASP A 32 -14.56 0.65 -21.85
N LEU A 33 -15.74 0.26 -22.32
CA LEU A 33 -16.72 -0.51 -21.54
C LEU A 33 -16.17 -1.86 -21.06
N GLN A 34 -15.27 -2.50 -21.82
CA GLN A 34 -14.72 -3.81 -21.45
C GLN A 34 -13.81 -3.71 -20.22
N HIS A 35 -13.09 -2.60 -20.05
CA HIS A 35 -12.31 -2.35 -18.83
C HIS A 35 -13.21 -2.18 -17.61
N HIS A 36 -14.33 -1.48 -17.75
CA HIS A 36 -15.28 -1.27 -16.65
C HIS A 36 -15.91 -2.59 -16.19
N GLU A 37 -16.37 -3.41 -17.13
CA GLU A 37 -16.93 -4.74 -16.83
C GLU A 37 -15.90 -5.63 -16.11
N LYS A 38 -14.64 -5.59 -16.55
CA LYS A 38 -13.58 -6.37 -15.91
C LYS A 38 -13.32 -5.90 -14.47
N TRP A 39 -13.30 -4.59 -14.23
CA TRP A 39 -13.15 -4.05 -12.89
C TRP A 39 -14.32 -4.40 -11.98
N GLU A 40 -15.55 -4.36 -12.49
CA GLU A 40 -16.73 -4.78 -11.74
C GLU A 40 -16.69 -6.27 -11.38
N GLN A 41 -16.28 -7.14 -12.31
CA GLN A 41 -16.08 -8.56 -12.04
C GLN A 41 -15.04 -8.78 -10.92
N ILE A 42 -13.93 -8.05 -10.94
CA ILE A 42 -12.89 -8.15 -9.90
C ILE A 42 -13.45 -7.66 -8.55
N ARG A 43 -14.11 -6.49 -8.52
CA ARG A 43 -14.72 -5.95 -7.30
C ARG A 43 -15.79 -6.88 -6.73
N SER A 44 -16.58 -7.53 -7.59
CA SER A 44 -17.57 -8.52 -7.19
C SER A 44 -16.92 -9.79 -6.62
N LYS A 45 -15.93 -10.37 -7.32
CA LYS A 45 -15.21 -11.59 -6.87
C LYS A 45 -14.56 -11.40 -5.50
N TYR A 46 -13.96 -10.23 -5.25
CA TYR A 46 -13.22 -9.94 -4.02
C TYR A 46 -13.96 -8.97 -3.08
N SER A 47 -15.29 -8.97 -3.13
CA SER A 47 -16.10 -8.11 -2.25
C SER A 47 -15.78 -8.36 -0.78
N GLY A 48 -15.57 -7.28 -0.02
CA GLY A 48 -15.23 -7.33 1.41
C GLY A 48 -13.76 -7.61 1.73
N LYS A 49 -12.90 -7.86 0.73
CA LYS A 49 -11.44 -7.99 0.90
C LYS A 49 -10.77 -6.65 0.62
N SER A 50 -9.66 -6.39 1.31
CA SER A 50 -8.79 -5.27 0.93
C SER A 50 -8.00 -5.59 -0.34
N HIS A 51 -7.49 -4.58 -1.03
CA HIS A 51 -6.71 -4.79 -2.25
C HIS A 51 -5.49 -5.68 -2.02
N GLU A 52 -4.84 -5.62 -0.85
CA GLU A 52 -3.69 -6.49 -0.54
C GLU A 52 -4.10 -7.97 -0.40
N GLU A 53 -5.30 -8.22 0.12
CA GLU A 53 -5.85 -9.58 0.27
C GLU A 53 -6.27 -10.15 -1.08
N ALA A 54 -6.91 -9.33 -1.92
CA ALA A 54 -7.27 -9.71 -3.29
C ALA A 54 -6.01 -9.95 -4.16
N ALA A 55 -5.01 -9.07 -4.07
CA ALA A 55 -3.73 -9.23 -4.78
C ALA A 55 -3.02 -10.53 -4.36
N TYR A 56 -3.02 -10.82 -3.06
CA TYR A 56 -2.43 -12.05 -2.54
C TYR A 56 -3.07 -13.30 -3.17
N GLU A 57 -4.39 -13.35 -3.26
CA GLU A 57 -5.11 -14.50 -3.84
C GLU A 57 -4.83 -14.64 -5.34
N ILE A 58 -4.94 -13.54 -6.11
CA ILE A 58 -4.66 -13.55 -7.55
C ILE A 58 -3.26 -14.08 -7.84
N LEU A 59 -2.25 -13.51 -7.18
CA LEU A 59 -0.86 -13.89 -7.43
C LEU A 59 -0.55 -15.30 -6.93
N SER A 60 -1.16 -15.73 -5.82
CA SER A 60 -1.01 -17.11 -5.34
C SER A 60 -1.62 -18.13 -6.31
N GLU A 61 -2.78 -17.83 -6.91
CA GLU A 61 -3.41 -18.64 -7.97
C GLU A 61 -2.52 -18.74 -9.22
N MET A 62 -1.76 -17.68 -9.52
CA MET A 62 -0.80 -17.64 -10.64
C MET A 62 0.54 -18.33 -10.35
N GLY A 63 0.77 -18.80 -9.11
CA GLY A 63 2.03 -19.42 -8.70
C GLY A 63 3.08 -18.43 -8.14
N GLU A 64 2.77 -17.14 -8.08
CA GLU A 64 3.67 -16.04 -7.68
C GLU A 64 3.60 -15.77 -6.16
N ARG A 65 3.81 -16.81 -5.34
CA ARG A 65 3.57 -16.73 -3.88
C ARG A 65 4.48 -15.75 -3.15
N ASP A 66 5.75 -15.64 -3.54
CA ASP A 66 6.69 -14.74 -2.87
C ASP A 66 6.32 -13.28 -3.14
N LEU A 67 5.90 -12.97 -4.37
CA LEU A 67 5.38 -11.66 -4.73
C LEU A 67 4.06 -11.35 -4.01
N ALA A 68 3.17 -12.34 -3.92
CA ALA A 68 1.92 -12.23 -3.17
C ALA A 68 2.17 -11.86 -1.70
N HIS A 69 3.11 -12.54 -1.03
CA HIS A 69 3.48 -12.25 0.35
C HIS A 69 4.09 -10.86 0.51
N LEU A 70 5.01 -10.50 -0.38
CA LEU A 70 5.65 -9.19 -0.37
C LEU A 70 4.61 -8.07 -0.54
N ILE A 71 3.71 -8.18 -1.51
CA ILE A 71 2.64 -7.20 -1.68
C ILE A 71 1.76 -7.19 -0.44
N LYS A 72 1.33 -8.33 0.10
CA LYS A 72 0.48 -8.33 1.30
C LYS A 72 1.10 -7.59 2.51
N SER A 73 2.43 -7.52 2.61
CA SER A 73 3.10 -6.86 3.73
C SER A 73 2.94 -5.33 3.74
N HIS A 74 2.53 -4.70 2.63
CA HIS A 74 2.42 -3.23 2.55
C HIS A 74 1.17 -2.66 3.24
N LYS A 75 0.22 -3.53 3.63
CA LYS A 75 -1.03 -3.16 4.31
C LYS A 75 -0.75 -2.26 5.51
N PHE A 76 -1.44 -1.13 5.61
CA PHE A 76 -1.15 -0.09 6.61
C PHE A 76 -1.14 -0.63 8.06
N ALA A 77 -2.09 -1.49 8.41
CA ALA A 77 -2.19 -2.08 9.74
C ALA A 77 -1.18 -3.21 10.00
N ASN A 78 -0.46 -3.69 8.98
CA ASN A 78 0.50 -4.80 9.13
C ASN A 78 1.59 -4.48 10.14
N ILE A 79 2.00 -3.21 10.27
CA ILE A 79 3.04 -2.79 11.22
C ILE A 79 2.67 -2.98 12.69
N LEU A 80 1.39 -3.26 13.00
CA LEU A 80 0.93 -3.58 14.36
C LEU A 80 1.10 -5.06 14.73
N ASN A 81 1.40 -5.93 13.77
CA ASN A 81 1.61 -7.35 14.03
C ASN A 81 2.87 -7.59 14.88
N ALA A 82 2.93 -8.72 15.59
CA ALA A 82 4.09 -9.08 16.41
C ALA A 82 5.39 -9.20 15.59
N HIS A 83 5.27 -9.70 14.36
CA HIS A 83 6.35 -9.78 13.38
C HIS A 83 5.86 -9.20 12.05
N PRO A 84 5.88 -7.86 11.90
CA PRO A 84 5.23 -7.20 10.77
C PRO A 84 5.96 -7.46 9.45
N PHE A 85 7.27 -7.68 9.49
CA PHE A 85 8.10 -7.90 8.31
C PHE A 85 9.04 -9.08 8.53
N LYS A 86 9.17 -9.96 7.53
CA LYS A 86 10.04 -11.14 7.54
C LYS A 86 11.45 -10.84 7.07
N ASN A 87 11.60 -9.87 6.17
CA ASN A 87 12.86 -9.52 5.52
C ASN A 87 12.93 -8.01 5.22
N TRP A 88 14.04 -7.57 4.63
CA TRP A 88 14.27 -6.17 4.29
C TRP A 88 13.41 -5.70 3.11
N GLU A 89 13.10 -6.58 2.16
CA GLU A 89 12.26 -6.26 1.02
C GLU A 89 10.85 -5.83 1.46
N GLU A 90 10.24 -6.54 2.41
CA GLU A 90 8.94 -6.17 2.99
C GLU A 90 8.99 -4.83 3.73
N LYS A 91 10.08 -4.55 4.46
CA LYS A 91 10.30 -3.25 5.13
C LYS A 91 10.43 -2.12 4.13
N ILE A 92 11.26 -2.30 3.11
CA ILE A 92 11.54 -1.29 2.09
C ILE A 92 10.28 -1.00 1.27
N LEU A 93 9.54 -2.02 0.84
CA LEU A 93 8.29 -1.82 0.10
C LEU A 93 7.27 -1.03 0.95
N TYR A 94 7.07 -1.46 2.20
CA TYR A 94 6.15 -0.79 3.11
C TYR A 94 6.54 0.68 3.31
N TYR A 95 7.82 0.95 3.58
CA TYR A 95 8.33 2.30 3.83
C TYR A 95 8.26 3.19 2.58
N ALA A 96 8.66 2.67 1.42
CA ALA A 96 8.66 3.41 0.16
C ALA A 96 7.26 3.91 -0.22
N ASP A 97 6.22 3.08 -0.06
CA ASP A 97 4.82 3.51 -0.29
C ASP A 97 4.42 4.68 0.64
N LYS A 98 4.94 4.71 1.89
CA LYS A 98 4.70 5.81 2.84
C LYS A 98 5.61 7.02 2.61
N ARG A 99 6.42 7.04 1.55
CA ARG A 99 7.28 8.17 1.16
C ARG A 99 6.88 8.79 -0.18
N VAL A 100 5.87 8.28 -0.87
CA VAL A 100 5.43 8.82 -2.18
C VAL A 100 4.02 9.38 -2.08
N GLU A 101 3.85 10.64 -2.49
CA GLU A 101 2.53 11.25 -2.72
C GLU A 101 2.42 11.65 -4.19
N ASN A 102 1.47 11.05 -4.90
CA ASN A 102 1.34 11.12 -6.36
C ASN A 102 2.62 10.64 -7.06
N ASP A 103 3.38 11.56 -7.65
CA ASP A 103 4.60 11.34 -8.42
C ASP A 103 5.86 11.80 -7.69
N LYS A 104 5.75 12.22 -6.43
CA LYS A 104 6.85 12.85 -5.68
C LYS A 104 7.18 12.09 -4.41
N ILE A 105 8.47 11.97 -4.16
CA ILE A 105 8.97 11.60 -2.84
C ILE A 105 8.74 12.79 -1.91
N VAL A 106 8.20 12.53 -0.73
CA VAL A 106 7.86 13.55 0.27
C VAL A 106 8.34 13.09 1.65
N TYR A 107 8.43 14.03 2.58
CA TYR A 107 8.64 13.71 3.99
C TYR A 107 7.55 12.76 4.51
N LEU A 108 7.96 11.78 5.32
CA LEU A 108 7.05 10.78 5.89
C LEU A 108 5.86 11.43 6.62
N GLN A 109 6.11 12.42 7.47
CA GLN A 109 5.05 13.13 8.18
C GLN A 109 4.01 13.72 7.21
N LYS A 110 4.45 14.41 6.16
CA LYS A 110 3.57 14.99 5.15
C LYS A 110 2.71 13.90 4.48
N ARG A 111 3.32 12.77 4.11
CA ARG A 111 2.60 11.67 3.47
C ARG A 111 1.56 11.03 4.39
N LEU A 112 1.90 10.87 5.67
CA LEU A 112 1.00 10.30 6.67
C LEU A 112 -0.18 11.24 6.94
N GLU A 113 0.06 12.55 7.10
CA GLU A 113 -0.99 13.57 7.25
C GLU A 113 -1.93 13.61 6.04
N GLY A 114 -1.40 13.59 4.82
CA GLY A 114 -2.19 13.54 3.59
C GLY A 114 -3.05 12.28 3.52
N GLY A 115 -2.49 11.12 3.88
CA GLY A 115 -3.22 9.86 3.97
C GLY A 115 -4.34 9.87 5.02
N ALA A 116 -4.09 10.43 6.20
CA ALA A 116 -5.09 10.53 7.27
C ALA A 116 -6.24 11.46 6.90
N LYS A 117 -5.95 12.60 6.24
CA LYS A 117 -7.00 13.52 5.73
C LYS A 117 -7.96 12.83 4.76
N ARG A 118 -7.45 11.89 3.95
CA ARG A 118 -8.26 11.14 2.98
C ARG A 118 -9.00 9.95 3.59
N ASN A 119 -8.41 9.26 4.57
CA ASN A 119 -8.87 7.93 4.98
C ASN A 119 -9.34 7.83 6.44
N ALA A 120 -8.93 8.73 7.35
CA ALA A 120 -9.24 8.66 8.78
C ALA A 120 -10.46 9.51 9.16
N ASP A 121 -11.57 9.26 8.48
CA ASP A 121 -12.85 9.96 8.61
C ASP A 121 -13.67 9.58 9.86
N THR A 122 -13.35 8.44 10.48
CA THR A 122 -14.01 7.91 11.68
C THR A 122 -13.08 7.89 12.89
N GLU A 123 -13.64 7.96 14.10
CA GLU A 123 -12.86 7.91 15.35
C GLU A 123 -12.06 6.61 15.48
N GLU A 124 -12.61 5.48 15.03
CA GLU A 124 -11.90 4.20 14.99
C GLU A 124 -10.65 4.27 14.11
N LYS A 125 -10.78 4.79 12.88
CA LYS A 125 -9.65 4.94 11.96
C LYS A 125 -8.62 5.95 12.47
N LYS A 126 -9.05 7.03 13.13
CA LYS A 126 -8.14 7.99 13.79
C LYS A 126 -7.36 7.33 14.93
N ALA A 127 -8.03 6.57 15.79
CA ALA A 127 -7.40 5.84 16.88
C ALA A 127 -6.41 4.78 16.37
N LEU A 128 -6.76 4.07 15.28
CA LEU A 128 -5.85 3.13 14.62
C LEU A 128 -4.62 3.84 14.05
N THR A 129 -4.83 4.96 13.36
CA THR A 129 -3.78 5.80 12.77
C THR A 129 -2.78 6.28 13.84
N ALA A 130 -3.29 6.74 14.99
CA ALA A 130 -2.46 7.19 16.11
C ALA A 130 -1.57 6.08 16.70
N LYS A 131 -2.00 4.82 16.66
CA LYS A 131 -1.17 3.66 17.07
C LYS A 131 -0.12 3.28 16.04
N ILE A 132 -0.43 3.46 14.76
CA ILE A 132 0.42 3.04 13.65
C ILE A 132 1.58 4.02 13.42
N TRP A 133 1.31 5.33 13.44
CA TRP A 133 2.29 6.34 13.06
C TRP A 133 3.64 6.24 13.79
N PRO A 134 3.69 6.12 15.14
CA PRO A 134 4.96 6.01 15.84
C PRO A 134 5.84 4.86 15.32
N LYS A 135 5.23 3.72 14.97
CA LYS A 135 5.96 2.57 14.44
C LYS A 135 6.49 2.80 13.03
N ILE A 136 5.80 3.60 12.21
CA ILE A 136 6.31 3.95 10.87
C ILE A 136 7.51 4.90 10.99
N PHE A 137 7.51 5.82 11.96
CA PHE A 137 8.69 6.65 12.24
C PHE A 137 9.87 5.82 12.80
N GLU A 138 9.60 4.83 13.65
CA GLU A 138 10.63 3.87 14.09
C GLU A 138 11.22 3.10 12.90
N LEU A 139 10.38 2.65 11.96
CA LEU A 139 10.84 1.98 10.75
C LEU A 139 11.66 2.90 9.84
N GLU A 140 11.27 4.17 9.69
CA GLU A 140 12.06 5.16 8.96
C GLU A 140 13.47 5.29 9.52
N LYS A 141 13.57 5.43 10.85
CA LYS A 141 14.86 5.49 11.53
C LYS A 141 15.68 4.24 11.24
N GLU A 142 15.09 3.05 11.38
CA GLU A 142 15.77 1.78 11.12
C GLU A 142 16.29 1.68 9.66
N VAL A 143 15.44 2.01 8.69
CA VAL A 143 15.79 1.96 7.25
C VAL A 143 16.90 2.97 6.93
N CYS A 144 16.79 4.19 7.44
CA CYS A 144 17.75 5.26 7.19
C CYS A 144 19.11 4.96 7.83
N GLU A 145 19.12 4.49 9.08
CA GLU A 145 20.33 4.04 9.77
C GLU A 145 21.03 2.92 9.00
N LYS A 146 20.26 1.93 8.50
CA LYS A 146 20.81 0.82 7.73
C LYS A 146 21.40 1.28 6.39
N ALA A 147 20.78 2.26 5.76
CA ALA A 147 21.21 2.81 4.48
C ALA A 147 22.33 3.87 4.62
N GLY A 148 22.64 4.33 5.85
CA GLY A 148 23.63 5.37 6.08
C GLY A 148 23.21 6.74 5.54
N VAL A 149 21.91 7.03 5.57
CA VAL A 149 21.32 8.29 5.08
C VAL A 149 20.47 8.93 6.16
N GLU A 150 20.35 10.26 6.11
CA GLU A 150 19.39 10.99 6.94
C GLU A 150 18.00 11.02 6.26
N PRO A 151 16.89 10.87 6.99
CA PRO A 151 15.54 10.88 6.41
C PRO A 151 15.22 12.12 5.55
N GLY A 152 15.81 13.26 5.91
CA GLY A 152 15.65 14.54 5.21
C GLY A 152 16.40 14.63 3.88
N ASN A 153 17.35 13.72 3.62
CA ASN A 153 18.11 13.66 2.37
C ASN A 153 17.44 12.74 1.31
N ILE A 154 16.27 12.17 1.62
CA ILE A 154 15.50 11.27 0.74
C ILE A 154 14.29 12.02 0.15
N VAL A 155 14.41 13.31 -0.17
CA VAL A 155 13.29 14.16 -0.66
C VAL A 155 13.71 14.97 -1.87
#